data_AF-A0A1G2UUT7-F1
#
_entry.id   AF-A0A1G2UUT7-F1
#
_cell.length_a   1.000
_cell.length_b   1.000
_cell.length_c   1.000
_cell.angle_alpha   90.00
_cell.angle_beta   90.00
_cell.angle_gamma   90.00
#
_symmetry.space_group_name_H-M   'P 1'
#
loop_
_entity.id
_entity.type
_entity.pdbx_description
1 polymer ?
#
loop_
_entity_poly.entity_id
_entity_poly.type
_entity_poly.pdbx_seq_one_letter_code
_entity_poly.pdbx_strand_id
1 'polypeptide(L)'
;MGEEIPNEERMIEQSEVIELLRTRGIDDPEVKEFVLKWTTQQETLATEAGTARASITFNISRSELYLAVGDKDGALQALEDARVQAHQEGEIELYNQIMIKMDEVEEK
;
A
#
# COMPACT_ATOMS: atom_id res chain seq x y z
N MET A 1 -27.74 -25.14 15.49
CA MET A 1 -26.97 -24.55 14.38
C MET A 1 -26.48 -23.22 14.92
N GLY A 2 -25.20 -23.13 15.25
CA GLY A 2 -24.63 -21.85 15.66
C GLY A 2 -24.55 -20.98 14.43
N GLU A 3 -25.29 -19.87 14.43
CA GLU A 3 -25.03 -18.77 13.51
C GLU A 3 -23.65 -18.23 13.89
N GLU A 4 -22.65 -18.56 13.07
CA GLU A 4 -21.37 -17.86 13.10
C GLU A 4 -21.66 -16.41 12.68
N ILE A 5 -21.72 -15.53 13.68
CA ILE A 5 -21.72 -14.10 13.50
C ILE A 5 -20.53 -13.79 12.58
N PRO A 6 -20.69 -13.05 11.47
CA PRO A 6 -19.56 -12.67 10.64
C PRO A 6 -18.61 -11.92 11.56
N ASN A 7 -17.42 -12.51 11.78
CA ASN A 7 -16.35 -11.84 12.47
C ASN A 7 -16.01 -10.65 11.57
N GLU A 8 -16.52 -9.46 11.89
CA GLU A 8 -16.15 -8.23 11.19
C GLU A 8 -14.64 -8.11 11.36
N GLU A 9 -13.90 -8.58 10.36
CA GLU A 9 -12.45 -8.50 10.36
C GLU A 9 -12.11 -7.02 10.43
N ARG A 10 -11.52 -6.63 11.56
CA ARG A 10 -11.07 -5.26 11.81
C ARG A 10 -10.25 -4.79 10.61
N MET A 11 -10.62 -3.62 10.07
CA MET A 11 -9.81 -2.95 9.06
C MET A 11 -8.45 -2.63 9.66
N ILE A 12 -7.40 -3.13 9.03
CA ILE A 12 -6.02 -2.88 9.45
C ILE A 12 -5.63 -1.51 8.92
N GLU A 13 -5.11 -0.65 9.78
CA GLU A 13 -4.63 0.67 9.38
C GLU A 13 -3.20 0.56 8.84
N GLN A 14 -2.88 1.35 7.80
CA GLN A 14 -1.55 1.34 7.20
C GLN A 14 -0.45 1.70 8.21
N SER A 15 -0.73 2.66 9.10
CA SER A 15 0.20 3.09 10.15
C SER A 15 0.57 1.95 11.11
N GLU A 16 -0.37 1.07 11.45
CA GLU A 16 -0.14 -0.09 12.30
C GLU A 16 0.79 -1.09 11.61
N VAL A 17 0.58 -1.35 10.30
CA VAL A 17 1.48 -2.20 9.50
C VAL A 17 2.89 -1.61 9.44
N ILE A 18 3.00 -0.30 9.18
CA ILE A 18 4.29 0.39 9.11
C ILE A 18 5.03 0.32 10.46
N GLU A 19 4.31 0.50 11.58
CA GLU A 19 4.91 0.40 12.91
C GLU A 19 5.42 -1.01 13.20
N LEU A 20 4.63 -2.04 12.87
CA LEU A 20 5.02 -3.44 13.01
C LEU A 20 6.25 -3.77 12.15
N LEU A 21 6.27 -3.33 10.90
CA LEU A 21 7.41 -3.48 9.99
C LEU A 21 8.69 -2.84 10.55
N ARG A 22 8.58 -1.63 11.12
CA ARG A 22 9.74 -0.91 11.68
C ARG A 22 10.26 -1.51 12.99
N THR A 23 9.38 -2.05 13.82
CA THR A 23 9.71 -2.51 15.17
C THR A 23 10.15 -3.97 15.22
N ARG A 24 9.51 -4.83 14.42
CA ARG A 24 9.73 -6.29 14.43
C ARG A 24 10.40 -6.80 13.15
N GLY A 25 10.32 -6.03 12.06
CA GLY A 25 10.87 -6.42 10.76
C GLY A 25 9.94 -7.33 9.96
N ILE A 26 10.16 -7.39 8.65
CA ILE A 26 9.36 -8.23 7.74
C ILE A 26 9.55 -9.72 7.98
N ASP A 27 10.65 -10.17 8.59
CA ASP A 27 10.91 -11.60 8.82
C ASP A 27 10.08 -12.23 9.93
N ASP A 28 9.46 -11.41 10.77
CA ASP A 28 8.53 -11.87 11.79
C ASP A 28 7.25 -12.44 11.14
N PRO A 29 6.90 -13.72 11.41
CA PRO A 29 5.75 -14.37 10.80
C PRO A 29 4.42 -13.64 11.03
N GLU A 30 4.22 -13.04 12.22
CA GLU A 30 2.99 -12.29 12.53
C GLU A 30 2.91 -11.01 11.72
N VAL A 31 4.05 -10.34 11.50
CA VAL A 31 4.12 -9.14 10.65
C VAL A 31 3.84 -9.48 9.20
N LYS A 32 4.37 -10.60 8.68
CA LYS A 32 4.05 -11.08 7.32
C LYS A 32 2.55 -11.31 7.15
N GLU A 33 1.90 -11.94 8.14
CA GLU A 33 0.45 -12.15 8.13
C GLU A 33 -0.30 -10.81 8.14
N PHE A 34 0.14 -9.84 8.95
CA PHE A 34 -0.47 -8.51 9.02
C PHE A 34 -0.35 -7.73 7.70
N VAL A 35 0.83 -7.74 7.09
CA VAL A 35 1.08 -7.13 5.76
C VAL A 35 0.19 -7.78 4.71
N LEU A 36 0.10 -9.12 4.70
CA LEU A 36 -0.73 -9.85 3.74
C LEU A 36 -2.22 -9.53 3.91
N LYS A 37 -2.72 -9.49 5.15
CA LYS A 37 -4.12 -9.15 5.45
C LYS A 37 -4.43 -7.72 5.03
N TRP A 38 -3.59 -6.77 5.41
CA TRP A 38 -3.75 -5.38 5.01
C TRP A 38 -3.74 -5.23 3.49
N THR A 39 -2.80 -5.88 2.80
CA THR A 39 -2.69 -5.84 1.33
C THR A 39 -3.96 -6.38 0.69
N THR A 40 -4.45 -7.55 1.13
CA THR A 40 -5.69 -8.14 0.64
C THR A 40 -6.90 -7.22 0.86
N GLN A 41 -7.00 -6.60 2.03
CA GLN A 41 -8.07 -5.64 2.35
C GLN A 41 -8.03 -4.43 1.40
N GLN A 42 -6.85 -3.85 1.17
CA GLN A 42 -6.72 -2.69 0.28
C GLN A 42 -6.95 -3.05 -1.19
N GLU A 43 -6.49 -4.21 -1.65
CA GLU A 43 -6.77 -4.70 -3.02
C GLU A 43 -8.27 -4.92 -3.24
N THR A 44 -8.96 -5.45 -2.24
CA THR A 44 -10.42 -5.61 -2.27
C THR A 44 -11.11 -4.25 -2.35
N LEU A 45 -10.74 -3.29 -1.48
CA LEU A 45 -11.30 -1.93 -1.49
C LEU A 45 -11.04 -1.21 -2.82
N ALA A 46 -9.84 -1.33 -3.39
CA ALA A 46 -9.52 -0.74 -4.69
C ALA A 46 -10.33 -1.37 -5.83
N THR A 47 -10.53 -2.69 -5.78
CA THR A 47 -11.33 -3.43 -6.75
C THR A 47 -12.82 -3.06 -6.65
N GLU A 48 -13.37 -2.99 -5.44
CA GLU A 48 -14.77 -2.62 -5.20
C GLU A 48 -15.06 -1.17 -5.58
N ALA A 49 -14.12 -0.25 -5.32
CA ALA A 49 -14.23 1.12 -5.79
C ALA A 49 -14.24 1.19 -7.33
N GLY A 50 -13.51 0.29 -8.01
CA GLY A 50 -13.51 0.18 -9.46
C GLY A 50 -13.01 1.42 -10.18
N THR A 51 -12.15 2.22 -9.54
CA THR A 51 -11.60 3.46 -10.11
C THR A 51 -10.08 3.41 -10.19
N ALA A 52 -9.53 4.02 -11.25
CA ALA A 52 -8.09 4.21 -11.38
C ALA A 52 -7.47 4.88 -10.16
N ARG A 53 -8.13 5.93 -9.63
CA ARG A 53 -7.67 6.67 -8.45
C ARG A 53 -7.49 5.76 -7.23
N ALA A 54 -8.38 4.79 -7.00
CA ALA A 54 -8.26 3.86 -5.89
C ALA A 54 -7.04 2.93 -6.06
N SER A 55 -6.84 2.37 -7.25
CA SER A 55 -5.66 1.54 -7.54
C SER A 55 -4.34 2.32 -7.45
N ILE A 56 -4.31 3.56 -7.95
CA ILE A 56 -3.13 4.45 -7.85
C ILE A 56 -2.81 4.73 -6.38
N THR A 57 -3.82 5.07 -5.58
CA THR A 57 -3.66 5.34 -4.15
C THR A 57 -3.12 4.12 -3.41
N PHE A 58 -3.65 2.93 -3.72
CA PHE A 58 -3.13 1.68 -3.16
C PHE A 58 -1.64 1.45 -3.48
N ASN A 59 -1.22 1.66 -4.73
CA ASN A 59 0.19 1.53 -5.09
C ASN A 59 1.09 2.54 -4.37
N ILE A 60 0.62 3.78 -4.17
CA ILE A 60 1.32 4.77 -3.33
C ILE A 60 1.45 4.23 -1.90
N SER A 61 0.38 3.75 -1.29
CA SER A 61 0.43 3.19 0.07
C SER A 61 1.35 1.97 0.17
N ARG A 62 1.37 1.12 -0.85
CA ARG A 62 2.26 -0.05 -0.93
C ARG A 62 3.74 0.36 -0.97
N SER A 63 4.08 1.46 -1.65
CA SER A 63 5.44 2.01 -1.63
C SER A 63 5.92 2.33 -0.21
N GLU A 64 5.02 2.77 0.67
CA GLU A 64 5.38 3.13 2.05
C GLU A 64 5.68 1.91 2.91
N LEU A 65 5.08 0.76 2.60
CA LEU A 65 5.44 -0.50 3.25
C LEU A 65 6.85 -0.95 2.85
N TYR A 66 7.20 -0.82 1.57
CA TYR A 66 8.56 -1.10 1.09
C TYR A 66 9.59 -0.18 1.76
N LEU A 67 9.30 1.12 1.87
CA LEU A 67 10.16 2.06 2.59
C LEU A 67 10.29 1.72 4.08
N ALA A 68 9.24 1.20 4.72
CA ALA A 68 9.28 0.81 6.13
C ALA A 68 10.26 -0.34 6.41
N VAL A 69 10.58 -1.17 5.41
CA VAL A 69 11.56 -2.26 5.50
C VAL A 69 12.90 -1.95 4.85
N GLY A 70 13.08 -0.71 4.37
CA GLY A 70 14.30 -0.28 3.68
C GLY A 70 14.42 -0.78 2.24
N ASP A 71 13.34 -1.31 1.65
CA ASP A 71 13.30 -1.72 0.25
C ASP A 71 13.02 -0.52 -0.66
N LYS A 72 14.07 0.26 -0.94
CA LYS A 72 13.98 1.44 -1.79
C LYS A 72 13.59 1.10 -3.23
N ASP A 73 14.12 0.03 -3.78
CA ASP A 73 13.86 -0.40 -5.16
C ASP A 73 12.39 -0.83 -5.32
N GLY A 74 11.86 -1.62 -4.38
CA GLY A 74 10.45 -2.01 -4.36
C GLY A 74 9.51 -0.81 -4.21
N ALA A 75 9.90 0.17 -3.39
CA ALA A 75 9.14 1.41 -3.25
C ALA A 75 9.08 2.21 -4.56
N LEU A 76 10.23 2.38 -5.24
CA LEU A 76 10.32 3.09 -6.52
C LEU A 76 9.54 2.36 -7.62
N GLN A 77 9.59 1.03 -7.66
CA GLN A 77 8.81 0.25 -8.62
C GLN A 77 7.30 0.44 -8.42
N ALA A 78 6.83 0.41 -7.17
CA ALA A 78 5.42 0.66 -6.87
C ALA A 78 4.98 2.09 -7.23
N LEU A 79 5.85 3.08 -7.02
CA LEU A 79 5.60 4.46 -7.43
C LEU A 79 5.60 4.63 -8.95
N GLU A 80 6.50 3.96 -9.67
CA GLU A 80 6.55 4.00 -11.13
C GLU A 80 5.27 3.40 -11.75
N ASP A 81 4.80 2.26 -11.22
CA ASP A 81 3.53 1.67 -11.64
C ASP A 81 2.35 2.65 -11.42
N ALA A 82 2.31 3.29 -10.24
CA ALA A 82 1.31 4.30 -9.92
C ALA A 82 1.41 5.53 -10.86
N ARG A 83 2.63 5.97 -11.18
CA ARG A 83 2.91 7.11 -12.05
C ARG A 83 2.42 6.85 -13.47
N VAL A 84 2.75 5.69 -14.02
CA VAL A 84 2.33 5.27 -15.37
C VAL A 84 0.81 5.22 -15.45
N GLN A 85 0.15 4.64 -14.45
CA GLN A 85 -1.31 4.58 -14.40
C GLN A 85 -1.93 5.98 -14.27
N ALA A 86 -1.42 6.83 -13.36
CA ALA A 86 -1.93 8.19 -13.19
C ALA A 86 -1.82 9.03 -14.48
N HIS A 87 -0.72 8.87 -15.23
CA HIS A 87 -0.55 9.52 -16.52
C HIS A 87 -1.57 9.00 -17.56
N GLN A 88 -1.76 7.68 -17.66
CA GLN A 88 -2.69 7.07 -18.61
C GLN A 88 -4.15 7.48 -18.35
N GLU A 89 -4.52 7.61 -17.08
CA GLU A 89 -5.89 7.89 -16.63
C GLU A 89 -6.16 9.40 -16.50
N GLY A 90 -5.17 10.25 -16.76
CA GLY A 90 -5.30 11.71 -16.69
C GLY A 90 -5.39 12.27 -15.27
N GLU A 91 -4.98 11.50 -14.25
CA GLU A 91 -4.93 11.90 -12.84
C GLU A 91 -3.69 12.78 -12.57
N ILE A 92 -3.66 13.99 -13.15
CA ILE A 92 -2.50 14.91 -13.12
C ILE A 92 -2.07 15.25 -11.68
N GLU A 93 -3.04 15.41 -10.77
CA GLU A 93 -2.75 15.70 -9.36
C GLU A 93 -1.96 14.56 -8.70
N LEU A 94 -2.42 13.32 -8.86
CA LEU A 94 -1.74 12.14 -8.33
C LEU A 94 -0.39 11.94 -9.01
N TYR A 95 -0.31 12.14 -10.32
CA TYR A 95 0.95 12.07 -11.06
C TYR A 95 2.02 12.98 -10.44
N ASN A 96 1.68 14.24 -10.18
CA ASN A 96 2.62 15.20 -9.60
C ASN A 96 3.02 14.82 -8.17
N GLN A 97 2.07 14.32 -7.37
CA GLN A 97 2.37 13.83 -6.01
C GLN A 97 3.32 12.63 -6.03
N ILE A 98 3.12 11.70 -6.96
CA ILE A 98 3.97 10.53 -7.14
C ILE A 98 5.38 10.95 -7.54
N MET A 99 5.52 11.87 -8.50
CA MET A 99 6.83 12.40 -8.92
C MET A 99 7.61 12.99 -7.74
N ILE A 100 6.96 13.86 -6.94
CA ILE A 100 7.59 14.44 -5.74
C ILE A 100 8.05 13.35 -4.78
N LYS A 101 7.21 12.33 -4.55
CA LYS A 101 7.53 11.22 -3.65
C LYS A 101 8.67 10.36 -4.20
N MET A 102 8.77 10.16 -5.51
CA MET A 102 9.90 9.45 -6.12
C MET A 102 11.20 10.23 -5.91
N ASP A 103 11.21 11.54 -6.15
CA ASP A 103 12.38 12.40 -5.90
C ASP A 103 12.82 12.30 -4.43
N GLU A 104 11.88 12.38 -3.48
CA GLU A 104 12.15 12.23 -2.04
C GLU A 104 12.75 10.86 -1.66
N VAL A 105 12.35 9.79 -2.36
CA VAL A 105 12.89 8.45 -2.14
C VAL A 105 14.28 8.35 -2.74
N GLU A 106 14.49 8.88 -3.94
CA GLU A 106 15.79 8.86 -4.63
C GLU A 106 16.88 9.64 -3.89
N GLU A 107 16.53 10.77 -3.27
CA GLU A 107 17.46 11.61 -2.50
C GLU A 107 17.86 11.05 -1.12
N LYS A 108 17.15 10.03 -0.61
CA LYS A 108 17.44 9.36 0.68
C LYS A 108 18.35 8.15 0.54
#